data_AF-A0A1C3P447-F1
#
_entry.id   AF-A0A1C3P447-F1
#
_cell.length_a   1.000
_cell.length_b   1.000
_cell.length_c   1.000
_cell.angle_alpha   90.00
_cell.angle_beta   90.00
_cell.angle_gamma   90.00
#
_symmetry.space_group_name_H-M   'P 1'
#
loop_
_entity.id
_entity.type
_entity.pdbx_description
1 polymer ?
#
loop_
_entity_poly.entity_id
_entity_poly.type
_entity_poly.pdbx_seq_one_letter_code
_entity_poly.pdbx_strand_id
1 'polypeptide(L)'
;MAGIAEIDGLAVAVVGTEKGHSTTDLVAHNFGMPQPEGYRKAMRVMSLAARLGLPVVTLIDTPGAYPGREAEERGQASAIAHAIQRMSALSTPVIAVITGEGGSGGALALAVADRVLVAENGVFSVISPEACSSILWNDTQAAAEAARALGLNAPWLLRLGIVDAVVPEPLGGSQADHLAAGNLLRQAVLEALRPLVSLPAAQLIRARRSRFRRFGQAAVAAPTHIAPPQPRERQEEKAV
;
A
#
# COMPACT_ATOMS: atom_id res chain seq x y z
N MET A 1 10.43 -2.51 8.87
CA MET A 1 10.37 -2.79 10.33
C MET A 1 9.30 -3.84 10.69
N ALA A 2 9.40 -4.52 11.84
CA ALA A 2 8.32 -5.34 12.39
C ALA A 2 8.51 -5.58 13.89
N GLY A 3 7.47 -5.41 14.72
CA GLY A 3 7.57 -5.56 16.18
C GLY A 3 6.22 -5.52 16.90
N ILE A 4 6.24 -5.68 18.22
CA ILE A 4 5.08 -5.47 19.10
C ILE A 4 5.24 -4.08 19.73
N ALA A 5 4.14 -3.34 19.83
CA ALA A 5 4.07 -2.00 20.40
C ALA A 5 2.77 -1.84 21.18
N GLU A 6 2.58 -0.65 21.75
CA GLU A 6 1.35 -0.25 22.43
C GLU A 6 0.85 1.07 21.83
N ILE A 7 -0.46 1.17 21.64
CA ILE A 7 -1.16 2.39 21.24
C ILE A 7 -2.35 2.60 22.18
N ASP A 8 -2.30 3.61 23.04
CA ASP A 8 -3.34 3.89 24.04
C ASP A 8 -3.70 2.71 24.95
N GLY A 9 -2.68 2.03 25.51
CA GLY A 9 -2.91 0.84 26.33
C GLY A 9 -3.31 -0.41 25.55
N LEU A 10 -3.46 -0.33 24.22
CA LEU A 10 -3.75 -1.47 23.37
C LEU A 10 -2.46 -2.05 22.79
N ALA A 11 -2.13 -3.28 23.17
CA ALA A 11 -1.02 -4.01 22.57
C ALA A 11 -1.34 -4.35 21.09
N VAL A 12 -0.42 -4.01 20.20
CA VAL A 12 -0.55 -4.20 18.75
C VAL A 12 0.75 -4.72 18.14
N ALA A 13 0.64 -5.45 17.04
CA ALA A 13 1.79 -5.73 16.19
C ALA A 13 1.87 -4.68 15.07
N VAL A 14 3.05 -4.08 14.90
CA VAL A 14 3.31 -3.09 13.87
C VAL A 14 4.29 -3.67 12.85
N VAL A 15 3.95 -3.51 11.57
CA VAL A 15 4.82 -3.87 10.45
C VAL A 15 4.88 -2.69 9.49
N GLY A 16 6.03 -2.40 8.91
CA GLY A 16 6.07 -1.37 7.89
C GLY A 16 7.28 -1.44 6.99
N THR A 17 7.19 -0.73 5.86
CA THR A 17 8.36 -0.42 5.04
C THR A 17 9.07 0.80 5.63
N GLU A 18 10.39 0.83 5.51
CA GLU A 18 11.24 1.88 6.06
C GLU A 18 12.06 2.42 4.90
N LYS A 19 11.86 3.68 4.50
CA LYS A 19 12.67 4.29 3.43
C LYS A 19 14.00 4.82 3.95
N GLY A 20 14.00 5.44 5.14
CA GLY A 20 15.12 6.25 5.61
C GLY A 20 14.96 7.73 5.26
N HIS A 21 15.68 8.60 5.98
CA HIS A 21 15.54 10.05 5.88
C HIS A 21 16.76 10.75 5.28
N SER A 22 17.92 10.11 5.29
CA SER A 22 19.13 10.57 4.60
C SER A 22 19.43 9.71 3.36
N THR A 23 20.28 10.21 2.46
CA THR A 23 20.74 9.43 1.30
C THR A 23 21.40 8.11 1.72
N THR A 24 22.16 8.11 2.81
CA THR A 24 22.80 6.91 3.35
C THR A 24 21.75 5.92 3.85
N ASP A 25 20.72 6.39 4.55
CA ASP A 25 19.62 5.53 5.01
C ASP A 25 18.83 4.95 3.84
N LEU A 26 18.50 5.79 2.85
CA LEU A 26 17.79 5.38 1.64
C LEU A 26 18.50 4.21 0.95
N VAL A 27 19.82 4.30 0.79
CA VAL A 27 20.60 3.19 0.23
C VAL A 27 20.59 1.96 1.16
N ALA A 28 20.81 2.15 2.47
CA ALA A 28 20.85 1.05 3.43
C ALA A 28 19.50 0.31 3.57
N HIS A 29 18.40 1.01 3.31
CA HIS A 29 17.04 0.49 3.40
C HIS A 29 16.43 0.14 2.04
N ASN A 30 17.23 0.10 0.96
CA ASN A 30 16.79 -0.14 -0.41
C ASN A 30 15.61 0.77 -0.81
N PHE A 31 15.61 2.03 -0.37
CA PHE A 31 14.57 3.03 -0.64
C PHE A 31 13.17 2.54 -0.21
N GLY A 32 13.10 1.70 0.82
CA GLY A 32 11.87 1.09 1.28
C GLY A 32 11.31 0.01 0.35
N MET A 33 12.08 -0.48 -0.62
CA MET A 33 11.73 -1.61 -1.48
C MET A 33 12.11 -2.94 -0.81
N PRO A 34 11.15 -3.70 -0.25
CA PRO A 34 11.47 -4.93 0.42
C PRO A 34 11.87 -6.03 -0.57
N GLN A 35 12.82 -6.85 -0.13
CA GLN A 35 13.14 -8.14 -0.71
C GLN A 35 12.19 -9.24 -0.18
N PRO A 36 12.18 -10.46 -0.76
CA PRO A 36 11.25 -11.53 -0.39
C PRO A 36 11.24 -11.84 1.13
N GLU A 37 12.41 -11.85 1.75
CA GLU A 37 12.65 -12.01 3.18
C GLU A 37 11.97 -10.94 4.05
N GLY A 38 11.79 -9.73 3.52
CA GLY A 38 11.04 -8.65 4.16
C GLY A 38 9.58 -9.05 4.36
N TYR A 39 8.94 -9.56 3.31
CA TYR A 39 7.56 -10.07 3.39
C TYR A 39 7.45 -11.31 4.27
N ARG A 40 8.42 -12.23 4.22
CA ARG A 40 8.46 -13.41 5.12
C ARG A 40 8.56 -12.99 6.60
N LYS A 41 9.39 -11.98 6.90
CA LYS A 41 9.51 -11.40 8.24
C LYS A 41 8.20 -10.75 8.68
N ALA A 42 7.57 -9.96 7.82
CA ALA A 42 6.26 -9.36 8.07
C ALA A 42 5.23 -10.45 8.44
N MET A 43 5.10 -11.49 7.61
CA MET A 43 4.16 -12.58 7.85
C MET A 43 4.45 -13.34 9.14
N ARG A 44 5.73 -13.54 9.50
CA ARG A 44 6.08 -14.18 10.78
C ARG A 44 5.54 -13.39 11.99
N VAL A 45 5.68 -12.07 11.98
CA VAL A 45 5.19 -11.20 13.07
C VAL A 45 3.67 -11.15 13.08
N MET A 46 3.02 -11.00 11.92
CA MET A 46 1.55 -10.99 11.84
C MET A 46 0.93 -12.32 12.25
N SER A 47 1.55 -13.46 11.90
CA SER A 47 1.10 -14.77 12.37
C SER A 47 1.26 -14.93 13.87
N LEU A 48 2.33 -14.38 14.48
CA LEU A 48 2.46 -14.35 15.94
C LEU A 48 1.36 -13.46 16.57
N ALA A 49 1.12 -12.28 16.03
CA ALA A 49 0.07 -11.37 16.48
C ALA A 49 -1.30 -12.06 16.48
N ALA A 50 -1.65 -12.75 15.39
CA ALA A 50 -2.89 -13.51 15.28
C ALA A 50 -3.02 -14.62 16.32
N ARG A 51 -1.92 -15.31 16.67
CA ARG A 51 -1.91 -16.33 17.74
C ARG A 51 -2.09 -15.73 19.13
N LEU A 52 -1.61 -14.52 19.35
CA LEU A 52 -1.71 -13.79 20.62
C LEU A 52 -3.00 -12.96 20.73
N GLY A 53 -3.83 -12.92 19.68
CA GLY A 53 -5.02 -12.07 19.64
C GLY A 53 -4.71 -10.57 19.56
N LEU A 54 -3.49 -10.20 19.13
CA LEU A 54 -3.07 -8.81 18.98
C LEU A 54 -3.50 -8.27 17.62
N PRO A 55 -4.13 -7.08 17.54
CA PRO A 55 -4.35 -6.40 16.27
C PRO A 55 -3.05 -6.12 15.53
N VAL A 56 -3.13 -6.03 14.21
CA VAL A 56 -2.02 -5.69 13.32
C VAL A 56 -2.25 -4.32 12.71
N VAL A 57 -1.21 -3.48 12.73
CA VAL A 57 -1.15 -2.22 11.97
C VAL A 57 -0.01 -2.30 10.98
N THR A 58 -0.29 -2.07 9.69
CA THR A 58 0.73 -1.96 8.65
C THR A 58 0.93 -0.50 8.22
N LEU A 59 2.19 -0.06 8.15
CA LEU A 59 2.59 1.27 7.70
C LEU A 59 3.33 1.11 6.36
N ILE A 60 2.77 1.65 5.29
CA ILE A 60 3.17 1.37 3.92
C ILE A 60 3.66 2.66 3.27
N ASP A 61 4.94 2.68 2.98
CA ASP A 61 5.62 3.70 2.18
C ASP A 61 6.72 3.03 1.37
N THR A 62 6.39 2.64 0.14
CA THR A 62 7.27 1.89 -0.75
C THR A 62 6.93 2.19 -2.22
N PRO A 63 7.94 2.42 -3.08
CA PRO A 63 7.70 2.55 -4.51
C PRO A 63 7.37 1.19 -5.17
N GLY A 64 7.61 0.09 -4.45
CA GLY A 64 7.32 -1.27 -4.91
C GLY A 64 8.21 -2.32 -4.27
N ALA A 65 8.00 -3.58 -4.64
CA ALA A 65 8.93 -4.64 -4.28
C ALA A 65 10.27 -4.45 -5.02
N TYR A 66 11.40 -4.82 -4.40
CA TYR A 66 12.70 -4.66 -5.04
C TYR A 66 12.78 -5.49 -6.34
N PRO A 67 12.99 -4.87 -7.53
CA PRO A 67 12.94 -5.55 -8.83
C PRO A 67 14.32 -6.05 -9.27
N GLY A 68 15.02 -6.80 -8.40
CA GLY A 68 16.37 -7.30 -8.66
C GLY A 68 16.43 -8.79 -8.97
N ARG A 69 17.45 -9.22 -9.73
CA ARG A 69 17.68 -10.65 -10.05
C ARG A 69 17.69 -11.54 -8.81
N GLU A 70 18.39 -11.08 -7.78
CA GLU A 70 18.45 -11.73 -6.47
C GLU A 70 17.08 -11.91 -5.80
N ALA A 71 16.17 -10.94 -5.94
CA ALA A 71 14.82 -11.05 -5.39
C ALA A 71 14.00 -12.09 -6.17
N GLU A 72 14.18 -12.16 -7.48
CA GLU A 72 13.56 -13.19 -8.33
C GLU A 72 14.07 -14.59 -7.97
N GLU A 73 15.38 -14.79 -7.86
CA GLU A 73 16.01 -16.05 -7.43
C GLU A 73 15.50 -16.51 -6.04
N ARG A 74 15.21 -15.55 -5.15
CA ARG A 74 14.64 -15.79 -3.82
C ARG A 74 13.11 -15.84 -3.77
N GLY A 75 12.43 -15.72 -4.91
CA GLY A 75 10.98 -15.90 -5.04
C GLY A 75 10.15 -14.70 -4.59
N GLN A 76 10.40 -13.51 -5.14
CA GLN A 76 9.65 -12.27 -4.87
C GLN A 76 8.15 -12.41 -5.11
N ALA A 77 7.76 -12.93 -6.28
CA ALA A 77 6.35 -13.17 -6.60
C ALA A 77 5.69 -14.13 -5.60
N SER A 78 6.37 -15.22 -5.24
CA SER A 78 5.86 -16.19 -4.26
C SER A 78 5.71 -15.57 -2.86
N ALA A 79 6.66 -14.74 -2.43
CA ALA A 79 6.60 -14.05 -1.15
C ALA A 79 5.40 -13.09 -1.07
N ILE A 80 5.16 -12.31 -2.13
CA ILE A 80 4.00 -11.41 -2.26
C ILE A 80 2.69 -12.21 -2.27
N ALA A 81 2.60 -13.25 -3.10
CA ALA A 81 1.40 -14.09 -3.21
C ALA A 81 1.05 -14.76 -1.87
N HIS A 82 2.06 -15.29 -1.16
CA HIS A 82 1.87 -15.84 0.18
C HIS A 82 1.44 -14.79 1.21
N ALA A 83 1.97 -13.55 1.11
CA ALA A 83 1.56 -12.47 2.00
C ALA A 83 0.07 -12.15 1.81
N ILE A 84 -0.36 -11.93 0.56
CA ILE A 84 -1.76 -11.69 0.20
C ILE A 84 -2.66 -12.83 0.72
N GLN A 85 -2.28 -14.08 0.45
CA GLN A 85 -3.04 -15.26 0.87
C GLN A 85 -3.18 -15.32 2.39
N ARG A 86 -2.08 -15.18 3.15
CA ARG A 86 -2.11 -15.27 4.61
C ARG A 86 -2.88 -14.13 5.25
N MET A 87 -2.65 -12.90 4.79
CA MET A 87 -3.35 -11.73 5.30
C MET A 87 -4.87 -11.84 5.08
N SER A 88 -5.31 -12.43 3.97
CA SER A 88 -6.74 -12.68 3.71
C SER A 88 -7.41 -13.62 4.74
N ALA A 89 -6.62 -14.37 5.51
CA ALA A 89 -7.05 -15.36 6.48
C ALA A 89 -6.61 -15.07 7.93
N LEU A 90 -5.95 -13.94 8.21
CA LEU A 90 -5.56 -13.57 9.58
C LEU A 90 -6.79 -13.46 10.48
N SER A 91 -6.73 -14.12 11.64
CA SER A 91 -7.80 -14.22 12.64
C SER A 91 -7.81 -13.08 13.66
N THR A 92 -7.21 -11.94 13.33
CA THR A 92 -7.11 -10.74 14.18
C THR A 92 -7.42 -9.50 13.35
N PRO A 93 -7.84 -8.36 13.96
CA PRO A 93 -8.04 -7.12 13.23
C PRO A 93 -6.75 -6.66 12.53
N VAL A 94 -6.88 -6.17 11.31
CA VAL A 94 -5.78 -5.62 10.51
C VAL A 94 -6.17 -4.25 9.98
N ILE A 95 -5.36 -3.24 10.31
CA ILE A 95 -5.43 -1.90 9.73
C ILE A 95 -4.20 -1.70 8.86
N ALA A 96 -4.39 -1.32 7.60
CA ALA A 96 -3.30 -0.89 6.74
C ALA A 96 -3.35 0.62 6.56
N VAL A 97 -2.21 1.28 6.62
CA VAL A 97 -2.09 2.72 6.38
C VAL A 97 -1.02 2.94 5.33
N ILE A 98 -1.38 3.61 4.25
CA ILE A 98 -0.44 4.09 3.24
C ILE A 98 0.01 5.48 3.70
N THR A 99 1.21 5.56 4.25
CA THR A 99 1.76 6.79 4.84
C THR A 99 2.49 7.65 3.81
N GLY A 100 2.83 7.10 2.66
CA GLY A 100 3.45 7.80 1.54
C GLY A 100 3.09 7.10 0.23
N GLU A 101 4.04 6.34 -0.32
CA GLU A 101 3.82 5.58 -1.56
C GLU A 101 3.27 4.17 -1.31
N GLY A 102 2.21 3.82 -2.03
CA GLY A 102 1.66 2.48 -2.14
C GLY A 102 2.00 1.89 -3.51
N GLY A 103 3.22 1.40 -3.68
CA GLY A 103 3.70 0.84 -4.95
C GLY A 103 3.27 -0.59 -5.22
N SER A 104 2.31 -0.77 -6.13
CA SER A 104 1.98 -2.03 -6.83
C SER A 104 1.77 -3.23 -5.88
N GLY A 105 2.15 -4.43 -6.33
CA GLY A 105 2.10 -5.67 -5.56
C GLY A 105 2.92 -5.64 -4.27
N GLY A 106 3.95 -4.78 -4.21
CA GLY A 106 4.80 -4.69 -3.03
C GLY A 106 4.12 -4.02 -1.84
N ALA A 107 3.38 -2.94 -2.10
CA ALA A 107 2.47 -2.35 -1.12
C ALA A 107 1.27 -3.26 -0.84
N LEU A 108 0.67 -3.86 -1.88
CA LEU A 108 -0.49 -4.74 -1.73
C LEU A 108 -0.23 -5.93 -0.81
N ALA A 109 1.01 -6.46 -0.83
CA ALA A 109 1.45 -7.54 0.07
C ALA A 109 1.30 -7.20 1.57
N LEU A 110 1.15 -5.92 1.92
CA LEU A 110 0.94 -5.43 3.29
C LEU A 110 -0.40 -4.70 3.46
N ALA A 111 -1.18 -4.52 2.40
CA ALA A 111 -2.44 -3.75 2.40
C ALA A 111 -3.71 -4.63 2.43
N VAL A 112 -3.57 -5.96 2.58
CA VAL A 112 -4.72 -6.88 2.72
C VAL A 112 -5.27 -6.81 4.14
N ALA A 113 -6.17 -5.85 4.36
CA ALA A 113 -6.63 -5.46 5.70
C ALA A 113 -8.16 -5.36 5.82
N ASP A 114 -8.65 -5.27 7.06
CA ASP A 114 -10.06 -5.00 7.34
C ASP A 114 -10.44 -3.56 7.03
N ARG A 115 -9.52 -2.64 7.32
CA ARG A 115 -9.55 -1.23 6.93
C ARG A 115 -8.23 -0.83 6.29
N VAL A 116 -8.31 -0.05 5.22
CA VAL A 116 -7.16 0.57 4.55
C VAL A 116 -7.33 2.08 4.63
N LEU A 117 -6.38 2.75 5.23
CA LEU A 117 -6.30 4.21 5.32
C LEU A 117 -5.18 4.69 4.41
N VAL A 118 -5.24 5.95 3.99
CA VAL A 118 -4.19 6.60 3.20
C VAL A 118 -3.98 8.02 3.73
N ALA A 119 -2.73 8.45 3.85
CA ALA A 119 -2.41 9.84 4.16
C ALA A 119 -2.97 10.77 3.08
N GLU A 120 -3.25 12.03 3.42
CA GLU A 120 -3.83 13.02 2.50
C GLU A 120 -3.06 13.15 1.18
N ASN A 121 -1.73 13.17 1.26
CA ASN A 121 -0.82 13.21 0.12
C ASN A 121 -0.29 11.82 -0.27
N GLY A 122 -0.79 10.77 0.38
CA GLY A 122 -0.45 9.39 0.08
C GLY A 122 -1.04 8.93 -1.25
N VAL A 123 -0.35 7.97 -1.87
CA VAL A 123 -0.72 7.45 -3.19
C VAL A 123 -0.78 5.93 -3.21
N PHE A 124 -1.69 5.32 -3.98
CA PHE A 124 -1.74 3.88 -4.18
C PHE A 124 -1.96 3.58 -5.66
N SER A 125 -1.05 2.86 -6.29
CA SER A 125 -1.12 2.58 -7.73
C SER A 125 -0.63 1.18 -8.08
N VAL A 126 -1.17 0.61 -9.16
CA VAL A 126 -0.73 -0.68 -9.73
C VAL A 126 0.63 -0.58 -10.42
N ILE A 127 1.01 0.60 -10.91
CA ILE A 127 2.24 0.88 -11.64
C ILE A 127 2.68 2.33 -11.33
N SER A 128 3.98 2.60 -11.36
CA SER A 128 4.44 3.99 -11.21
C SER A 128 3.95 4.83 -12.41
N PRO A 129 3.67 6.14 -12.23
CA PRO A 129 3.28 7.01 -13.32
C PRO A 129 4.31 7.05 -14.46
N GLU A 130 5.61 7.02 -14.14
CA GLU A 130 6.71 7.05 -15.11
C GLU A 130 6.75 5.77 -15.95
N ALA A 131 6.56 4.61 -15.32
CA ALA A 131 6.48 3.34 -16.03
C ALA A 131 5.19 3.27 -16.88
N CYS A 132 4.08 3.77 -16.37
CA CYS A 132 2.83 3.86 -17.14
C CYS A 132 2.98 4.75 -18.38
N SER A 133 3.59 5.93 -18.23
CA SER A 133 3.73 6.89 -19.32
C SER A 133 4.67 6.39 -20.41
N SER A 134 5.80 5.77 -20.03
CA SER A 134 6.71 5.14 -20.99
C SER A 134 6.07 3.98 -21.77
N ILE A 135 5.14 3.23 -21.17
CA ILE A 135 4.48 2.10 -21.84
C ILE A 135 3.34 2.57 -22.75
N LEU A 136 2.46 3.45 -22.24
CA LEU A 136 1.22 3.83 -22.93
C LEU A 136 1.38 5.04 -23.85
N TRP A 137 2.22 6.02 -23.48
CA TRP A 137 2.47 7.24 -24.27
C TRP A 137 3.84 7.23 -24.95
N ASN A 138 4.72 6.26 -24.64
CA ASN A 138 6.11 6.25 -25.10
C ASN A 138 6.87 7.54 -24.75
N ASP A 139 6.47 8.17 -23.64
CA ASP A 139 7.05 9.43 -23.17
C ASP A 139 7.13 9.43 -21.65
N THR A 140 8.34 9.51 -21.10
CA THR A 140 8.57 9.60 -19.65
C THR A 140 8.18 10.96 -19.08
N GLN A 141 8.08 12.00 -19.90
CA GLN A 141 7.62 13.33 -19.48
C GLN A 141 6.11 13.38 -19.24
N ALA A 142 5.34 12.42 -19.80
CA ALA A 142 3.90 12.30 -19.59
C ALA A 142 3.51 11.66 -18.24
N ALA A 143 4.44 11.53 -17.29
CA ALA A 143 4.18 10.94 -15.96
C ALA A 143 3.04 11.65 -15.21
N ALA A 144 2.95 12.98 -15.28
CA ALA A 144 1.86 13.72 -14.64
C ALA A 144 0.48 13.41 -15.24
N GLU A 145 0.41 13.18 -16.55
CA GLU A 145 -0.82 12.76 -17.23
C GLU A 145 -1.18 11.32 -16.86
N ALA A 146 -0.19 10.42 -16.86
CA ALA A 146 -0.37 9.04 -16.40
C ALA A 146 -0.84 8.96 -14.95
N ALA A 147 -0.30 9.80 -14.05
CA ALA A 147 -0.73 9.88 -12.66
C ALA A 147 -2.22 10.26 -12.53
N ARG A 148 -2.69 11.23 -13.32
CA ARG A 148 -4.12 11.60 -13.40
C ARG A 148 -4.96 10.45 -13.93
N ALA A 149 -4.46 9.72 -14.93
CA ALA A 149 -5.14 8.56 -15.52
C ALA A 149 -5.28 7.36 -14.60
N LEU A 150 -4.25 7.11 -13.81
CA LEU A 150 -4.27 6.04 -12.82
C LEU A 150 -5.21 6.35 -11.65
N GLY A 151 -5.47 7.63 -11.35
CA GLY A 151 -6.32 8.01 -10.22
C GLY A 151 -5.72 7.57 -8.88
N LEU A 152 -4.42 7.80 -8.69
CA LEU A 152 -3.66 7.24 -7.56
C LEU A 152 -3.77 8.02 -6.25
N ASN A 153 -4.46 9.17 -6.22
CA ASN A 153 -4.53 10.05 -5.05
C ASN A 153 -5.60 9.63 -4.03
N ALA A 154 -5.42 10.05 -2.78
CA ALA A 154 -6.27 9.68 -1.66
C ALA A 154 -7.79 9.95 -1.87
N PRO A 155 -8.24 11.14 -2.34
CA PRO A 155 -9.66 11.38 -2.58
C PRO A 155 -10.28 10.44 -3.63
N TRP A 156 -9.53 10.14 -4.70
CA TRP A 156 -10.02 9.24 -5.75
C TRP A 156 -10.09 7.80 -5.25
N LEU A 157 -9.06 7.33 -4.54
CA LEU A 157 -9.03 6.01 -3.93
C LEU A 157 -10.21 5.80 -2.96
N LEU A 158 -10.55 6.84 -2.19
CA LEU A 158 -11.69 6.81 -1.27
C LEU A 158 -13.01 6.73 -2.05
N ARG A 159 -13.16 7.52 -3.11
CA ARG A 159 -14.33 7.48 -4.00
C ARG A 159 -14.53 6.13 -4.67
N LEU A 160 -13.43 5.45 -5.04
CA LEU A 160 -13.46 4.08 -5.58
C LEU A 160 -13.77 3.02 -4.52
N GLY A 161 -13.74 3.37 -3.23
CA GLY A 161 -13.90 2.44 -2.11
C GLY A 161 -12.70 1.48 -1.93
N ILE A 162 -11.54 1.81 -2.51
CA ILE A 162 -10.30 1.04 -2.35
C ILE A 162 -9.73 1.25 -0.95
N VAL A 163 -9.77 2.49 -0.47
CA VAL A 163 -9.47 2.89 0.92
C VAL A 163 -10.75 3.27 1.65
N ASP A 164 -10.75 3.17 2.98
CA ASP A 164 -11.91 3.44 3.84
C ASP A 164 -11.90 4.86 4.42
N ALA A 165 -10.72 5.47 4.58
CA ALA A 165 -10.59 6.85 5.05
C ALA A 165 -9.27 7.48 4.62
N VAL A 166 -9.25 8.81 4.66
CA VAL A 166 -8.05 9.62 4.47
C VAL A 166 -7.58 10.11 5.83
N VAL A 167 -6.29 9.93 6.13
CA VAL A 167 -5.65 10.48 7.32
C VAL A 167 -5.20 11.90 6.98
N PRO A 168 -5.74 12.94 7.63
CA PRO A 168 -5.34 14.31 7.36
C PRO A 168 -3.87 14.52 7.71
N GLU A 169 -3.23 15.46 7.02
CA GLU A 169 -1.86 15.86 7.30
C GLU A 169 -1.78 17.29 7.86
N PRO A 170 -0.71 17.63 8.61
CA PRO A 170 -0.45 19.00 9.02
C PRO A 170 -0.34 19.94 7.82
N LEU A 171 -0.52 21.24 8.06
CA LEU A 171 -0.27 22.25 7.04
C LEU A 171 1.18 22.16 6.56
N GLY A 172 1.38 21.98 5.26
CA GLY A 172 2.70 21.76 4.66
C GLY A 172 3.11 20.28 4.56
N GLY A 173 2.24 19.34 4.93
CA GLY A 173 2.48 17.89 4.84
C GLY A 173 3.11 17.30 6.11
N SER A 174 3.16 15.98 6.18
CA SER A 174 3.68 15.24 7.35
C SER A 174 5.10 15.63 7.72
N GLN A 175 5.94 15.99 6.74
CA GLN A 175 7.32 16.44 6.94
C GLN A 175 7.45 17.78 7.67
N ALA A 176 6.40 18.60 7.68
CA ALA A 176 6.42 19.90 8.34
C ALA A 176 6.28 19.76 9.86
N ASP A 177 5.53 18.76 10.34
CA ASP A 177 5.34 18.47 11.76
C ASP A 177 5.07 16.97 11.98
N HIS A 178 6.15 16.21 12.22
CA HIS A 178 6.07 14.77 12.44
C HIS A 178 5.24 14.39 13.67
N LEU A 179 5.23 15.23 14.71
CA LEU A 179 4.48 14.94 15.95
C LEU A 179 2.98 15.12 15.71
N ALA A 180 2.59 16.21 15.05
CA ALA A 180 1.19 16.41 14.66
C ALA A 180 0.72 15.31 13.70
N ALA A 181 1.52 14.96 12.69
CA ALA A 181 1.21 13.87 11.76
C ALA A 181 1.04 12.53 12.50
N GLY A 182 1.95 12.21 13.44
CA GLY A 182 1.87 11.01 14.26
C GLY A 182 0.60 10.96 15.13
N ASN A 183 0.17 12.09 15.68
CA ASN A 183 -1.06 12.18 16.46
C ASN A 183 -2.32 11.96 15.60
N LEU A 184 -2.37 12.57 14.41
CA LEU A 184 -3.47 12.38 13.45
C LEU A 184 -3.54 10.92 12.98
N LEU A 185 -2.40 10.32 12.68
CA LEU A 185 -2.30 8.90 12.34
C LEU A 185 -2.79 8.00 13.48
N ARG A 186 -2.32 8.25 14.72
CA ARG A 186 -2.76 7.52 15.91
C ARG A 186 -4.28 7.58 16.07
N GLN A 187 -4.87 8.76 15.94
CA GLN A 187 -6.32 8.92 16.05
C GLN A 187 -7.06 8.12 14.97
N ALA A 188 -6.67 8.26 13.70
CA ALA A 188 -7.31 7.56 12.59
C ALA A 188 -7.21 6.03 12.71
N VAL A 189 -6.05 5.51 13.13
CA VAL A 189 -5.85 4.07 13.38
C VAL A 189 -6.76 3.57 14.50
N LEU A 190 -6.86 4.30 15.62
CA LEU A 190 -7.72 3.92 16.73
C LEU A 190 -9.21 3.95 16.37
N GLU A 191 -9.65 4.97 15.64
CA GLU A 191 -11.04 5.08 15.15
C GLU A 191 -11.39 3.92 14.22
N ALA A 192 -10.47 3.52 13.34
CA ALA A 192 -10.66 2.39 12.44
C ALA A 192 -10.58 1.03 13.16
N LEU A 193 -9.75 0.92 14.20
CA LEU A 193 -9.47 -0.34 14.90
C LEU A 193 -10.52 -0.69 15.95
N ARG A 194 -10.97 0.27 16.77
CA ARG A 194 -11.88 0.02 17.91
C ARG A 194 -13.13 -0.79 17.54
N PRO A 195 -13.83 -0.52 16.42
CA PRO A 195 -15.02 -1.29 16.03
C PRO A 195 -14.72 -2.76 15.66
N LEU A 196 -13.46 -3.09 15.37
CA LEU A 196 -13.06 -4.42 14.89
C LEU A 196 -12.62 -5.35 16.03
N VAL A 197 -12.11 -4.80 17.14
CA VAL A 197 -11.54 -5.56 18.26
C VAL A 197 -12.58 -6.50 18.90
N SER A 198 -13.86 -6.12 18.89
CA SER A 198 -14.95 -6.95 19.44
C SER A 198 -15.51 -7.98 18.45
N LEU A 199 -15.05 -8.00 17.20
CA LEU A 199 -15.61 -8.90 16.18
C LEU A 199 -14.99 -10.30 16.27
N PRO A 200 -15.80 -11.37 16.16
CA PRO A 200 -15.27 -12.73 16.05
C PRO A 200 -14.35 -12.89 14.83
N ALA A 201 -13.28 -13.69 14.98
CA ALA A 201 -12.31 -13.94 13.92
C ALA A 201 -12.95 -14.39 12.58
N ALA A 202 -13.97 -15.25 12.64
CA ALA A 202 -14.70 -15.69 11.45
C ALA A 202 -15.40 -14.54 10.72
N GLN A 203 -15.90 -13.54 11.46
CA GLN A 203 -16.51 -12.35 10.88
C GLN A 203 -15.46 -11.43 10.24
N LEU A 204 -14.30 -11.23 10.88
CA LEU A 204 -13.18 -10.47 10.33
C LEU A 204 -12.74 -11.07 8.98
N ILE A 205 -12.44 -12.37 8.96
CA ILE A 205 -12.01 -13.09 7.75
C ILE A 205 -13.06 -13.00 6.64
N ARG A 206 -14.35 -13.20 6.98
CA ARG A 206 -15.45 -13.11 6.00
C ARG A 206 -15.56 -11.69 5.45
N ALA A 207 -15.54 -10.67 6.31
CA ALA A 207 -15.65 -9.27 5.91
C ALA A 207 -14.48 -8.86 4.99
N ARG A 208 -13.25 -9.25 5.34
CA ARG A 208 -12.06 -9.03 4.52
C ARG A 208 -12.19 -9.69 3.14
N ARG A 209 -12.59 -10.95 3.07
CA ARG A 209 -12.83 -11.64 1.79
C ARG A 209 -13.92 -10.98 0.96
N SER A 210 -15.04 -10.60 1.58
CA SER A 210 -16.13 -9.89 0.90
C SER A 210 -15.68 -8.53 0.37
N ARG A 211 -14.86 -7.78 1.12
CA ARG A 211 -14.26 -6.52 0.66
C ARG A 211 -13.55 -6.71 -0.68
N PHE A 212 -12.56 -7.61 -0.74
CA PHE A 212 -11.75 -7.82 -1.94
C PHE A 212 -12.56 -8.35 -3.12
N ARG A 213 -13.63 -9.13 -2.88
CA ARG A 213 -14.52 -9.60 -3.96
C ARG A 213 -15.33 -8.47 -4.61
N ARG A 214 -15.62 -7.37 -3.90
CA ARG A 214 -16.38 -6.23 -4.44
C ARG A 214 -15.58 -5.35 -5.40
N PHE A 215 -14.26 -5.39 -5.32
CA PHE A 215 -13.41 -4.59 -6.21
C PHE A 215 -13.65 -4.97 -7.67
N GLY A 216 -13.77 -3.96 -8.53
CA GLY A 216 -14.04 -4.13 -9.96
C GLY A 216 -15.50 -4.45 -10.33
N GLN A 217 -16.43 -4.56 -9.37
CA GLN A 217 -17.84 -4.85 -9.67
C GLN A 217 -18.68 -3.64 -10.06
N ALA A 218 -18.30 -2.44 -9.63
CA ALA A 218 -19.03 -1.20 -9.90
C ALA A 218 -18.30 -0.35 -10.95
N ALA A 219 -19.02 0.10 -11.97
CA ALA A 219 -18.52 1.10 -12.91
C ALA A 219 -18.45 2.47 -12.20
N VAL A 220 -17.24 2.96 -11.96
CA VAL A 220 -17.03 4.34 -11.53
C VAL A 220 -16.62 5.14 -12.76
N ALA A 221 -17.28 6.27 -12.99
CA ALA A 221 -16.91 7.16 -14.10
C ALA A 221 -15.43 7.52 -14.00
N ALA A 222 -14.71 7.42 -15.12
CA ALA A 222 -13.30 7.75 -15.18
C ALA A 222 -13.05 9.21 -14.74
N PRO A 223 -11.84 9.54 -14.27
CA PRO A 223 -11.48 10.94 -14.03
C PRO A 223 -11.73 11.73 -15.33
N THR A 224 -12.58 12.74 -15.28
CA THR A 224 -12.87 13.60 -16.43
C THR A 224 -11.62 14.38 -16.81
N HIS A 225 -11.30 14.43 -18.12
CA HIS A 225 -10.15 15.11 -18.78
C HIS A 225 -8.86 14.31 -18.91
N ILE A 226 -8.88 13.21 -19.66
CA ILE A 226 -7.67 12.49 -20.05
C ILE A 226 -7.72 12.26 -21.54
N ALA A 227 -6.76 12.83 -22.27
CA ALA A 227 -6.62 12.57 -23.68
C ALA A 227 -6.18 11.11 -23.84
N PRO A 228 -6.84 10.30 -24.69
CA PRO A 228 -6.37 8.95 -24.96
C PRO A 228 -4.96 9.01 -25.56
N PRO A 229 -4.07 8.05 -25.23
CA PRO A 229 -2.76 7.97 -25.85
C PRO A 229 -2.90 7.88 -27.38
N GLN A 230 -2.05 8.61 -28.09
CA GLN A 230 -2.03 8.61 -29.56
C GLN A 230 -1.65 7.19 -30.05
N PRO A 231 -2.36 6.62 -31.03
CA PRO A 231 -2.06 5.29 -31.55
C PRO A 231 -0.68 5.25 -32.22
N ARG A 232 0.00 4.10 -32.14
CA ARG A 232 1.31 3.88 -32.78
C ARG A 232 1.21 4.08 -34.29
N GLU A 233 2.01 4.99 -34.84
CA GLU A 233 2.45 4.85 -36.24
C GLU A 233 3.37 3.63 -36.30
N ARG A 234 2.98 2.61 -37.08
CA ARG A 234 3.89 1.47 -37.33
C ARG A 234 5.08 2.03 -38.10
N GLN A 235 6.25 2.07 -37.48
CA GLN A 235 7.48 2.17 -38.23
C GLN A 235 7.61 0.86 -39.02
N GLU A 236 7.45 0.93 -40.33
CA GLU A 236 7.79 -0.16 -41.23
C GLU A 236 9.26 -0.50 -41.00
N GLU A 237 9.52 -1.73 -40.53
CA GLU A 237 10.85 -2.32 -40.49
C GLU A 237 11.46 -2.23 -41.89
N LYS A 238 12.41 -1.31 -42.08
CA LYS A 238 13.35 -1.41 -43.19
C LYS A 238 14.24 -2.61 -42.92
N ALA A 239 13.87 -3.74 -43.51
CA ALA A 239 14.75 -4.88 -43.67
C ALA A 239 16.06 -4.43 -44.36
N VAL A 240 17.19 -4.66 -43.69
CA VAL A 240 18.53 -4.68 -44.27
C VAL A 240 19.24 -5.91 -43.74
#